data_AF-A0A401YTG9-F1
#
_entry.id   AF-A0A401YTG9-F1
#
_cell.length_a   1.000
_cell.length_b   1.000
_cell.length_c   1.000
_cell.angle_alpha   90.00
_cell.angle_beta   90.00
_cell.angle_gamma   90.00
#
_symmetry.space_group_name_H-M   'P 1'
#
loop_
_entity.id
_entity.type
_entity.pdbx_description
1 polymer ?
#
loop_
_entity_poly.entity_id
_entity_poly.type
_entity_poly.pdbx_seq_one_letter_code
_entity_poly.pdbx_strand_id
1 'polypeptide(L)'
;MDTTVAWVDVREGLPSDGMPVAAATTGRYPIDDEAGVEDEAARDFWLVMPMVFAARHVDADGTEHHDCFVDSDRVVRLPYGRPCAEPVTHWASLPTLPGTTVHTLLGEHVRPALHEVLGRE
;
A
#
# COMPACT_ATOMS: atom_id res chain seq x y z
N MET A 1 24.27 6.49 -1.21
CA MET A 1 24.20 5.10 -1.69
C MET A 1 22.76 4.91 -2.09
N ASP A 2 22.50 4.72 -3.38
CA ASP A 2 21.13 4.63 -3.89
C ASP A 2 20.71 3.16 -3.89
N THR A 3 19.58 2.86 -3.26
CA THR A 3 18.97 1.53 -3.29
C THR A 3 18.00 1.48 -4.46
N THR A 4 18.17 0.50 -5.36
CA THR A 4 17.23 0.25 -6.44
C THR A 4 16.04 -0.55 -5.91
N VAL A 5 14.83 -0.10 -6.21
CA VAL A 5 13.57 -0.78 -5.85
C VAL A 5 13.04 -1.54 -7.07
N ALA A 6 12.71 -2.81 -6.89
CA ALA A 6 12.05 -3.61 -7.92
C ALA A 6 10.54 -3.42 -7.82
N TRP A 7 9.95 -2.80 -8.84
CA TRP A 7 8.51 -2.61 -8.97
C TRP A 7 7.91 -3.73 -9.83
N VAL A 8 6.78 -4.27 -9.40
CA VAL A 8 6.01 -5.30 -10.09
C VAL A 8 4.69 -4.68 -10.54
N ASP A 9 4.36 -4.79 -11.83
CA ASP A 9 3.06 -4.40 -12.37
C ASP A 9 1.99 -5.36 -11.80
N VAL A 10 0.89 -4.81 -11.25
CA VAL A 10 -0.18 -5.62 -10.63
C VAL A 10 -0.86 -6.58 -11.60
N ARG A 11 -0.72 -6.36 -12.92
CA ARG A 11 -1.24 -7.25 -13.97
C ARG A 11 -0.32 -8.43 -14.24
N GLU A 12 0.96 -8.30 -13.88
CA GLU A 12 1.98 -9.34 -14.07
C GLU A 12 2.15 -10.20 -12.81
N GLY A 13 1.94 -9.62 -11.62
CA GLY A 13 2.01 -10.35 -10.36
C GLY A 13 1.43 -9.59 -9.18
N LEU A 14 0.92 -10.34 -8.21
CA LEU A 14 0.38 -9.82 -6.95
C LEU A 14 1.26 -10.23 -5.76
N PRO A 15 1.26 -9.46 -4.66
CA PRO A 15 1.93 -9.86 -3.43
C PRO A 15 1.31 -11.12 -2.81
N SER A 16 1.99 -11.68 -1.81
CA SER A 16 1.39 -12.72 -0.96
C SER A 16 0.35 -12.12 -0.02
N ASP A 17 -0.66 -12.90 0.35
CA ASP A 17 -1.71 -12.48 1.27
C ASP A 17 -1.15 -11.98 2.61
N GLY A 18 -1.63 -10.84 3.09
CA GLY A 18 -1.16 -10.16 4.29
C GLY A 18 0.19 -9.45 4.16
N MET A 19 0.81 -9.44 2.97
CA MET A 19 2.12 -8.82 2.79
C MET A 19 2.01 -7.28 2.79
N PRO A 20 2.82 -6.57 3.60
CA PRO A 20 2.93 -5.13 3.51
C PRO A 20 3.79 -4.75 2.30
N VAL A 21 3.36 -3.75 1.54
CA VAL A 21 3.98 -3.31 0.30
C VAL A 21 4.02 -1.79 0.21
N ALA A 22 4.95 -1.27 -0.58
CA ALA A 22 4.83 0.05 -1.17
C ALA A 22 3.98 -0.09 -2.45
N ALA A 23 2.80 0.52 -2.48
CA ALA A 23 1.88 0.45 -3.61
C ALA A 23 1.83 1.80 -4.34
N ALA A 24 2.05 1.78 -5.64
CA ALA A 24 1.93 2.96 -6.50
C ALA A 24 0.49 3.08 -7.00
N THR A 25 -0.24 4.08 -6.52
CA THR A 25 -1.65 4.35 -6.87
C THR A 25 -1.76 5.63 -7.68
N THR A 26 -2.73 5.65 -8.60
CA THR A 26 -3.06 6.83 -9.39
C THR A 26 -4.53 7.18 -9.21
N GLY A 27 -4.86 8.46 -9.33
CA GLY A 27 -6.21 8.97 -9.14
C GLY A 27 -6.23 10.48 -9.36
N ARG A 28 -7.27 11.13 -8.85
CA ARG A 28 -7.44 12.59 -8.94
C ARG A 28 -7.77 13.16 -7.57
N TYR A 29 -7.09 14.25 -7.21
CA TYR A 29 -7.45 14.94 -5.97
C TYR A 29 -8.87 15.52 -6.06
N PRO A 30 -9.72 15.33 -5.04
CA PRO A 30 -10.98 16.04 -4.94
C PRO A 30 -10.65 17.51 -4.66
N ILE A 31 -11.08 18.40 -5.55
CA ILE A 31 -11.04 19.84 -5.33
C ILE A 31 -12.50 20.29 -5.24
N ASP A 32 -12.85 21.10 -4.24
CA ASP A 32 -14.13 21.81 -4.24
C ASP A 32 -14.20 22.70 -5.49
N ASP A 33 -15.29 22.61 -6.23
CA ASP A 33 -15.51 23.28 -7.52
C ASP A 33 -15.21 24.80 -7.52
N GLU A 34 -15.12 25.42 -6.34
CA GLU A 34 -14.80 26.85 -6.14
C GLU A 34 -13.34 27.23 -6.45
N ALA A 35 -12.39 26.29 -6.49
CA ALA A 35 -10.97 26.63 -6.68
C ALA A 35 -10.55 26.91 -8.13
N GLY A 36 -11.48 26.82 -9.10
CA GLY A 36 -11.25 27.30 -10.47
C GLY A 36 -10.09 26.63 -11.21
N VAL A 37 -9.69 25.41 -10.83
CA VAL A 37 -8.64 24.67 -11.53
C VAL A 37 -9.22 24.14 -12.85
N GLU A 38 -9.03 24.88 -13.94
CA GLU A 38 -9.56 24.53 -15.26
C GLU A 38 -8.89 23.30 -15.90
N ASP A 39 -7.67 22.95 -15.49
CA ASP A 39 -6.94 21.81 -16.04
C ASP A 39 -7.16 20.55 -15.19
N GLU A 40 -7.99 19.63 -15.69
CA GLU A 40 -8.23 18.33 -15.07
C GLU A 40 -6.95 17.51 -14.90
N ALA A 41 -5.98 17.63 -15.82
CA ALA A 41 -4.73 16.88 -15.77
C ALA A 41 -3.83 17.34 -14.62
N ALA A 42 -3.94 18.61 -14.19
CA ALA A 42 -3.22 19.12 -13.03
C ALA A 42 -3.66 18.47 -11.70
N ARG A 43 -4.79 17.73 -11.71
CA ARG A 43 -5.33 17.03 -10.54
C ARG A 43 -4.92 15.56 -10.47
N ASP A 44 -4.43 15.00 -11.58
CA ASP A 44 -3.98 13.62 -11.64
C ASP A 44 -2.76 13.44 -10.73
N PHE A 45 -2.76 12.37 -9.93
CA PHE A 45 -1.62 11.99 -9.12
C PHE A 45 -1.14 10.59 -9.46
N TRP A 46 0.14 10.35 -9.18
CA TRP A 46 0.71 9.01 -9.09
C TRP A 46 1.67 8.98 -7.90
N LEU A 47 1.27 8.29 -6.84
CA LEU A 47 1.93 8.36 -5.54
C LEU A 47 2.13 6.97 -4.95
N VAL A 48 3.14 6.85 -4.09
CA VAL A 48 3.47 5.60 -3.39
C VAL A 48 2.96 5.68 -1.96
N MET A 49 2.21 4.67 -1.52
CA MET A 49 1.75 4.54 -0.14
C MET A 49 2.05 3.16 0.43
N PRO A 50 2.32 3.05 1.75
CA PRO A 50 2.34 1.77 2.43
C PRO A 50 0.91 1.19 2.48
N MET A 51 0.76 -0.06 2.06
CA MET A 51 -0.50 -0.79 2.11
C MET A 51 -0.26 -2.26 2.49
N VAL A 52 -1.31 -2.97 2.87
CA VAL A 52 -1.31 -4.42 3.01
C VAL A 52 -2.11 -5.02 1.87
N PHE A 53 -1.55 -6.01 1.18
CA PHE A 53 -2.30 -6.80 0.20
C PHE A 53 -3.14 -7.86 0.91
N ALA A 54 -4.38 -8.02 0.45
CA ALA A 54 -5.30 -9.05 0.91
C ALA A 54 -5.89 -9.79 -0.29
N ALA A 55 -5.74 -11.11 -0.33
CA ALA A 55 -6.40 -11.97 -1.31
C ALA A 55 -7.91 -12.00 -1.09
N ARG A 56 -8.36 -11.83 0.17
CA ARG A 56 -9.76 -11.63 0.55
C ARG A 56 -9.86 -10.66 1.72
N HIS A 57 -10.62 -9.59 1.55
CA HIS A 57 -10.95 -8.60 2.57
C HIS A 57 -12.46 -8.42 2.64
N VAL A 58 -13.01 -8.36 3.84
CA VAL A 58 -14.42 -8.01 4.07
C VAL A 58 -14.40 -6.70 4.83
N ASP A 59 -15.06 -5.69 4.29
CA ASP A 59 -15.13 -4.38 4.92
C ASP A 59 -16.10 -4.38 6.12
N ALA A 60 -16.34 -3.20 6.69
CA ALA A 60 -17.27 -3.06 7.81
C ALA A 60 -18.75 -3.18 7.41
N ASP A 61 -19.10 -2.92 6.15
CA ASP A 61 -20.47 -3.01 5.65
C ASP A 61 -20.85 -4.41 5.13
N GLY A 62 -19.86 -5.31 5.05
CA GLY A 62 -19.99 -6.68 4.59
C GLY A 62 -19.59 -6.88 3.14
N THR A 63 -19.17 -5.83 2.42
CA THR A 63 -18.66 -5.92 1.07
C THR A 63 -17.36 -6.71 1.05
N GLU A 64 -17.34 -7.76 0.23
CA GLU A 64 -16.16 -8.59 0.01
C GLU A 64 -15.35 -8.10 -1.19
N HIS A 65 -14.06 -7.93 -0.97
CA HIS A 65 -13.07 -7.58 -1.97
C HIS A 65 -12.07 -8.72 -2.10
N HIS A 66 -11.76 -9.09 -3.35
CA HIS A 66 -10.65 -9.97 -3.68
C HIS A 66 -9.49 -9.19 -4.26
N ASP A 67 -8.27 -9.69 -4.01
CA ASP A 67 -7.02 -9.15 -4.55
C ASP A 67 -6.95 -7.63 -4.43
N CYS A 68 -7.00 -7.13 -3.21
CA CYS A 68 -7.08 -5.70 -2.91
C CYS A 68 -5.95 -5.23 -2.00
N PHE A 69 -5.71 -3.92 -2.02
CA PHE A 69 -4.72 -3.25 -1.20
C PHE A 69 -5.44 -2.35 -0.19
N VAL A 70 -5.08 -2.47 1.08
CA VAL A 70 -5.70 -1.73 2.19
C VAL A 70 -4.66 -0.82 2.82
N ASP A 71 -4.93 0.48 2.88
CA ASP A 71 -4.05 1.45 3.54
C ASP A 71 -4.30 1.55 5.05
N SER A 72 -3.54 2.42 5.73
CA SER A 72 -3.68 2.65 7.18
C SER A 72 -5.04 3.25 7.58
N ASP A 73 -5.68 3.97 6.67
CA ASP A 73 -6.99 4.58 6.86
C ASP A 73 -8.15 3.62 6.50
N ARG A 74 -7.79 2.36 6.18
CA ARG A 74 -8.69 1.27 5.77
C ARG A 74 -9.39 1.52 4.43
N VAL A 75 -8.84 2.38 3.59
CA VAL A 75 -9.33 2.57 2.22
C VAL A 75 -8.88 1.38 1.38
N VAL A 76 -9.85 0.71 0.76
CA VAL A 76 -9.61 -0.42 -0.15
C VAL A 76 -9.37 0.10 -1.56
N ARG A 77 -8.23 -0.28 -2.13
CA ARG A 77 -7.85 0.01 -3.52
C ARG A 77 -7.69 -1.28 -4.31
N LEU A 78 -8.09 -1.25 -5.57
CA LEU A 78 -8.04 -2.42 -6.45
C LEU A 78 -6.92 -2.28 -7.48
N PRO A 79 -6.40 -3.40 -8.01
CA PRO A 79 -5.51 -3.39 -9.17
C PRO A 79 -6.06 -2.57 -10.33
N TYR A 80 -5.17 -1.89 -11.05
CA TYR A 80 -5.48 -1.14 -12.26
C TYR A 80 -6.19 -2.04 -13.28
N GLY A 81 -7.24 -1.48 -13.91
CA GLY A 81 -8.16 -2.23 -14.76
C GLY A 81 -9.42 -2.72 -14.06
N ARG A 82 -9.56 -2.52 -12.75
CA ARG A 82 -10.80 -2.77 -12.00
C ARG A 82 -11.49 -1.47 -11.59
N PRO A 83 -12.82 -1.46 -11.36
CA PRO A 83 -13.55 -0.27 -10.93
C PRO A 83 -13.09 0.21 -9.55
N CYS A 84 -12.32 1.30 -9.52
CA CYS A 84 -11.81 1.94 -8.30
C CYS A 84 -11.46 3.40 -8.61
N ALA A 85 -11.67 4.30 -7.66
CA ALA A 85 -11.29 5.71 -7.81
C ALA A 85 -9.76 5.90 -7.87
N GLU A 86 -9.03 5.07 -7.13
CA GLU A 86 -7.57 5.19 -6.95
C GLU A 86 -6.87 3.83 -7.18
N PRO A 87 -6.85 3.31 -8.43
CA PRO A 87 -6.29 2.00 -8.70
C PRO A 87 -4.80 1.90 -8.38
N VAL A 88 -4.37 0.72 -7.93
CA VAL A 88 -2.94 0.37 -7.75
C VAL A 88 -2.38 -0.11 -9.08
N THR A 89 -1.29 0.50 -9.52
CA THR A 89 -0.61 0.19 -10.80
C THR A 89 0.56 -0.77 -10.60
N HIS A 90 1.35 -0.55 -9.55
CA HIS A 90 2.53 -1.33 -9.24
C HIS A 90 2.67 -1.51 -7.74
N TRP A 91 3.44 -2.51 -7.34
CA TRP A 91 3.85 -2.68 -5.96
C TRP A 91 5.33 -3.04 -5.87
N ALA A 92 5.93 -2.78 -4.72
CA ALA A 92 7.26 -3.22 -4.35
C ALA A 92 7.25 -3.72 -2.91
N SER A 93 8.09 -4.71 -2.60
CA SER A 93 8.31 -5.13 -1.22
C SER A 93 8.85 -3.96 -0.40
N LEU A 94 8.34 -3.79 0.83
CA LEU A 94 8.92 -2.83 1.76
C LEU A 94 10.36 -3.22 2.13
N PRO A 95 11.17 -2.30 2.69
CA PRO A 95 12.39 -2.69 3.38
C PRO A 95 12.11 -3.73 4.47
N THR A 96 13.12 -4.54 4.83
CA THR A 96 13.02 -5.37 6.03
C THR A 96 13.12 -4.49 7.27
N LEU A 97 12.59 -4.96 8.40
CA LEU A 97 12.74 -4.28 9.67
C LEU A 97 14.24 -4.21 10.03
N PRO A 98 14.71 -3.12 10.66
CA PRO A 98 16.12 -2.95 11.02
C PRO A 98 16.67 -4.18 11.77
N GLY A 99 17.83 -4.69 11.35
CA GLY A 99 18.45 -5.86 11.97
C GLY A 99 17.77 -7.21 11.66
N THR A 100 16.77 -7.25 10.79
CA THR A 100 16.02 -8.47 10.46
C THR A 100 15.99 -8.77 8.96
N THR A 101 15.52 -9.97 8.62
CA THR A 101 15.24 -10.40 7.24
C THR A 101 13.75 -10.39 6.90
N VAL A 102 12.90 -9.83 7.76
CA VAL A 102 11.43 -9.85 7.61
C VAL A 102 10.87 -8.45 7.44
N HIS A 103 9.75 -8.32 6.72
CA HIS A 103 9.09 -7.04 6.49
C HIS A 103 8.12 -6.64 7.61
N THR A 104 7.65 -7.62 8.37
CA THR A 104 6.67 -7.44 9.45
C THR A 104 6.95 -8.41 10.59
N LEU A 105 6.73 -7.94 11.81
CA LEU A 105 6.62 -8.74 13.02
C LEU A 105 5.32 -8.38 13.73
N LEU A 106 4.62 -9.39 14.25
CA LEU A 106 3.37 -9.22 14.95
C LEU A 106 3.42 -9.96 16.29
N GLY A 107 2.59 -9.51 17.24
CA GLY A 107 2.37 -10.19 18.51
C GLY A 107 3.63 -10.31 19.38
N GLU A 108 3.84 -11.51 19.93
CA GLU A 108 4.86 -11.78 20.95
C GLU A 108 6.31 -11.58 20.48
N HIS A 109 6.55 -11.54 19.16
CA HIS A 109 7.87 -11.36 18.58
C HIS A 109 8.33 -9.90 18.48
N VAL A 110 7.42 -8.93 18.64
CA VAL A 110 7.75 -7.51 18.46
C VAL A 110 8.70 -7.00 19.54
N ARG A 111 8.38 -7.23 20.82
CA ARG A 111 9.18 -6.71 21.95
C ARG A 111 10.61 -7.27 21.96
N PRO A 112 10.83 -8.60 21.81
CA PRO A 112 12.18 -9.14 21.73
C PRO A 112 13.01 -8.52 20.59
N ALA A 113 12.42 -8.36 19.40
CA ALA A 113 13.13 -7.78 18.25
C ALA A 113 13.50 -6.30 18.48
N LEU A 114 12.61 -5.51 19.07
CA LEU A 114 12.92 -4.13 19.42
C LEU A 114 14.04 -4.05 20.46
N HIS A 115 14.05 -4.94 21.45
CA HIS A 115 15.13 -4.99 22.44
C HIS A 115 16.49 -5.33 21.83
N GLU A 116 16.52 -6.19 20.82
CA GLU A 116 17.75 -6.57 20.12
C GLU A 116 18.35 -5.38 19.34
N VAL A 117 17.49 -4.60 18.68
CA VAL A 117 17.92 -3.51 17.79
C VAL A 117 18.20 -2.21 18.55
N LEU A 118 17.35 -1.87 19.53
CA LEU A 118 17.38 -0.57 20.22
C LEU A 118 17.92 -0.64 21.66
N GLY A 119 18.07 -1.84 22.23
CA GLY A 119 18.41 -2.05 23.62
C GLY A 119 17.19 -2.13 24.55
N ARG A 120 17.44 -2.26 25.85
CA ARG A 120 16.38 -2.19 26.88
C ARG A 120 16.21 -0.74 27.32
N GLU A 121 14.99 -0.23 27.28
CA GLU A 121 14.59 0.92 28.10
C GLU A 121 14.61 0.54 29.58
#